data_AF-A0A2A5M8F4-F1
#
_entry.id   AF-A0A2A5M8F4-F1
#
_cell.length_a   1.000
_cell.length_b   1.000
_cell.length_c   1.000
_cell.angle_alpha   90.00
_cell.angle_beta   90.00
_cell.angle_gamma   90.00
#
_symmetry.space_group_name_H-M   'P 1'
#
loop_
_entity.id
_entity.type
_entity.pdbx_description
1 polymer ?
#
loop_
_entity_poly.entity_id
_entity_poly.type
_entity_poly.pdbx_seq_one_letter_code
_entity_poly.pdbx_strand_id
1 'polypeptide(L)'
;NFIYGLTNSQTSPTTPKGFYTVTAQFGNIDPNFDACELTKAAGASFVARGNVIEANKLENLIYKALAHKGYSFVDVFSNCHINLGRKNKMGEAVAMLDWIKNRVVDKAKFESMDFEERKDKFPTGILHEDNSQPEYCRAYEEVRRAAKEKRMVDLGALK
;
A
#
# COMPACT_ATOMS: atom_id res chain seq x y z
N ASN A 1 -2.36 9.18 -2.99
CA ASN A 1 -2.58 10.53 -3.56
C ASN A 1 -1.38 11.47 -3.41
N PHE A 2 -0.30 11.05 -2.73
CA PHE A 2 1.00 11.74 -2.66
C PHE A 2 0.99 13.15 -2.07
N ILE A 3 -0.06 13.53 -1.34
CA ILE A 3 -0.18 14.83 -0.69
C ILE A 3 -1.22 14.79 0.43
N TYR A 4 -1.11 15.67 1.42
CA TYR A 4 -2.19 15.91 2.37
C TYR A 4 -3.21 16.87 1.74
N GLY A 5 -4.17 16.30 0.99
CA GLY A 5 -5.16 17.09 0.26
C GLY A 5 -6.10 17.87 1.18
N LEU A 6 -6.66 17.21 2.20
CA LEU A 6 -7.68 17.78 3.08
C LEU A 6 -7.18 18.98 3.88
N THR A 7 -5.94 18.94 4.35
CA THR A 7 -5.33 20.03 5.13
C THR A 7 -4.73 21.12 4.26
N ASN A 8 -5.02 21.13 2.95
CA ASN A 8 -4.57 22.13 1.97
C ASN A 8 -3.14 21.94 1.45
N SER A 9 -2.83 20.75 0.94
CA SER A 9 -1.68 20.47 0.07
C SER A 9 -0.30 20.47 0.76
N GLN A 10 -0.21 20.04 2.02
CA GLN A 10 1.09 19.80 2.68
C GLN A 10 1.79 18.56 2.13
N THR A 11 3.11 18.51 2.31
CA THR A 11 3.95 17.34 2.02
C THR A 11 3.46 16.10 2.77
N SER A 12 3.36 14.98 2.06
CA SER A 12 3.19 13.66 2.65
C SER A 12 4.49 12.86 2.54
N PRO A 13 4.67 11.77 3.31
CA PRO A 13 5.85 10.90 3.21
C PRO A 13 6.01 10.19 1.85
N THR A 14 5.00 10.29 0.98
CA THR A 14 5.01 9.73 -0.37
C THR A 14 5.07 10.81 -1.46
N THR A 15 5.08 12.11 -1.13
CA THR A 15 5.24 13.19 -2.11
C THR A 15 6.58 13.04 -2.86
N PRO A 16 6.60 12.96 -4.20
CA PRO A 16 7.85 12.80 -4.93
C PRO A 16 8.84 13.94 -4.68
N LYS A 17 10.14 13.66 -4.71
CA LYS A 17 11.17 14.69 -4.60
C LYS A 17 11.05 15.72 -5.73
N GLY A 18 11.33 16.97 -5.40
CA GLY A 18 11.22 18.11 -6.31
C GLY A 18 9.79 18.63 -6.52
N PHE A 19 8.76 17.94 -6.03
CA PHE A 19 7.39 18.42 -6.17
C PHE A 19 7.11 19.59 -5.22
N TYR A 20 6.34 20.55 -5.70
CA TYR A 20 5.80 21.65 -4.91
C TYR A 20 4.71 21.15 -3.96
N THR A 21 4.78 21.61 -2.71
CA THR A 21 3.69 21.58 -1.73
C THR A 21 3.64 22.91 -0.99
N VAL A 22 2.58 23.20 -0.22
CA VAL A 22 2.51 24.49 0.51
C VAL A 22 3.60 24.61 1.58
N THR A 23 4.09 23.48 2.11
CA THR A 23 5.17 23.38 3.09
C THR A 23 6.55 23.19 2.45
N ALA A 24 6.62 22.84 1.16
CA ALA A 24 7.86 22.68 0.39
C ALA A 24 7.72 23.38 -0.97
N GLN A 25 7.71 24.73 -0.93
CA GLN A 25 7.39 25.56 -2.09
C GLN A 25 8.47 25.57 -3.17
N PHE A 26 9.69 25.14 -2.84
CA PHE A 26 10.81 25.05 -3.77
C PHE A 26 11.16 23.59 -4.11
N GLY A 27 10.27 22.66 -3.77
CA GLY A 27 10.44 21.24 -4.02
C GLY A 27 10.62 20.43 -2.74
N ASN A 28 10.00 19.26 -2.69
CA ASN A 28 10.20 18.29 -1.62
C ASN A 28 11.63 17.71 -1.65
N ILE A 29 12.33 17.73 -0.53
CA ILE A 29 13.66 17.12 -0.37
C ILE A 29 13.61 15.82 0.43
N ASP A 30 12.50 15.58 1.14
CA ASP A 30 12.38 14.46 2.07
C ASP A 30 12.49 13.12 1.34
N PRO A 31 13.13 12.11 1.97
CA PRO A 31 13.12 10.77 1.43
C PRO A 31 11.71 10.19 1.46
N ASN A 32 11.37 9.45 0.41
CA ASN A 32 10.14 8.67 0.33
C ASN A 32 10.39 7.26 0.86
N PHE A 33 9.34 6.62 1.36
CA PHE A 33 9.36 5.17 1.63
C PHE A 33 8.25 4.46 0.85
N ASP A 34 8.45 3.17 0.60
CA ASP A 34 7.42 2.30 0.04
C ASP A 34 6.58 1.72 1.19
N ALA A 35 5.29 2.07 1.24
CA ALA A 35 4.38 1.64 2.29
C ALA A 35 4.14 0.11 2.28
N CYS A 36 4.19 -0.54 1.12
CA CYS A 36 4.07 -2.00 1.03
C CYS A 36 5.30 -2.70 1.62
N GLU A 37 6.50 -2.24 1.29
CA GLU A 37 7.73 -2.80 1.88
C GLU A 37 7.82 -2.55 3.38
N LEU A 38 7.45 -1.34 3.84
CA LEU A 38 7.40 -1.03 5.28
C LEU A 38 6.42 -1.94 6.02
N THR A 39 5.21 -2.12 5.47
CA THR A 39 4.16 -2.91 6.12
C THR A 39 4.48 -4.40 6.10
N LYS A 40 5.09 -4.89 5.01
CA LYS A 40 5.63 -6.25 4.93
C LYS A 40 6.73 -6.48 5.98
N ALA A 41 7.68 -5.55 6.10
CA ALA A 41 8.74 -5.62 7.11
C ALA A 41 8.20 -5.55 8.55
N ALA A 42 7.06 -4.89 8.77
CA ALA A 42 6.35 -4.85 10.05
C ALA A 42 5.59 -6.14 10.39
N GLY A 43 5.55 -7.14 9.49
CA GLY A 43 4.93 -8.44 9.73
C GLY A 43 3.50 -8.58 9.21
N ALA A 44 3.06 -7.72 8.29
CA ALA A 44 1.77 -7.92 7.62
C ALA A 44 1.77 -9.21 6.79
N SER A 45 0.81 -10.09 7.05
CA SER A 45 0.64 -11.37 6.36
C SER A 45 0.02 -11.25 4.97
N PHE A 46 -0.57 -10.10 4.62
CA PHE A 46 -1.08 -9.84 3.28
C PHE A 46 -0.78 -8.39 2.91
N VAL A 47 -0.10 -8.19 1.78
CA VAL A 47 0.25 -6.88 1.24
C VAL A 47 -0.05 -6.86 -0.24
N ALA A 48 -0.90 -5.93 -0.65
CA ALA A 48 -1.22 -5.71 -2.05
C ALA A 48 -1.10 -4.23 -2.42
N ARG A 49 -0.92 -3.97 -3.72
CA ARG A 49 -0.97 -2.62 -4.28
C ARG A 49 -1.90 -2.57 -5.49
N GLY A 50 -2.75 -1.56 -5.53
CA GLY A 50 -3.68 -1.30 -6.63
C GLY A 50 -3.72 0.17 -7.01
N ASN A 51 -4.60 0.50 -7.95
CA ASN A 51 -4.80 1.86 -8.42
C ASN A 51 -6.27 2.05 -8.81
N VAL A 52 -6.74 3.31 -8.79
CA VAL A 52 -8.14 3.64 -9.11
C VAL A 52 -8.47 3.56 -10.61
N ILE A 53 -7.46 3.41 -11.48
CA ILE A 53 -7.63 3.34 -12.94
C ILE A 53 -8.18 1.96 -13.34
N GLU A 54 -7.73 0.91 -12.65
CA GLU A 54 -8.13 -0.48 -12.88
C GLU A 54 -9.13 -0.95 -11.82
N ALA A 55 -10.32 -0.32 -11.78
CA ALA A 55 -11.34 -0.54 -10.74
C ALA A 55 -11.66 -2.03 -10.48
N ASN A 56 -11.87 -2.84 -11.52
CA ASN A 56 -12.18 -4.26 -11.37
C ASN A 56 -11.02 -5.06 -10.72
N LYS A 57 -9.77 -4.70 -11.03
CA LYS A 57 -8.61 -5.33 -10.38
C LYS A 57 -8.51 -4.91 -8.93
N LEU A 58 -8.74 -3.63 -8.64
CA LEU A 58 -8.74 -3.10 -7.28
C LEU A 58 -9.83 -3.76 -6.42
N GLU A 59 -11.05 -3.91 -6.95
CA GLU A 59 -12.15 -4.62 -6.28
C GLU A 59 -11.74 -6.04 -5.91
N ASN A 60 -11.16 -6.80 -6.85
CA ASN A 60 -10.69 -8.16 -6.59
C ASN A 60 -9.56 -8.20 -5.54
N LEU A 61 -8.63 -7.24 -5.56
CA LEU A 61 -7.60 -7.13 -4.52
C LEU A 61 -8.20 -6.88 -3.14
N ILE A 62 -9.18 -5.99 -3.03
CA ILE A 62 -9.88 -5.71 -1.77
C ILE A 62 -10.65 -6.95 -1.30
N TYR A 63 -11.34 -7.65 -2.21
CA TYR A 63 -12.02 -8.91 -1.89
C TYR A 63 -11.06 -9.95 -1.29
N LYS A 64 -9.92 -10.18 -1.93
CA LYS A 64 -8.90 -11.12 -1.44
C LYS A 64 -8.31 -10.67 -0.09
N ALA A 65 -8.04 -9.37 0.07
CA ALA A 65 -7.55 -8.80 1.32
C ALA A 65 -8.53 -9.01 2.49
N LEU A 66 -9.84 -8.89 2.23
CA LEU A 66 -10.89 -9.14 3.23
C LEU A 66 -11.07 -10.63 3.53
N ALA A 67 -10.83 -11.52 2.55
CA ALA A 67 -10.90 -12.96 2.72
C ALA A 67 -9.71 -13.54 3.50
N HIS A 68 -8.55 -12.87 3.41
CA HIS A 68 -7.31 -13.25 4.09
C HIS A 68 -7.49 -13.38 5.61
N LYS A 69 -6.90 -14.42 6.21
CA LYS A 69 -6.95 -14.67 7.65
C LYS A 69 -5.70 -14.13 8.33
N GLY A 70 -5.64 -12.81 8.45
CA GLY A 70 -4.52 -12.12 9.08
C GLY A 70 -4.65 -10.61 8.89
N TYR A 71 -3.57 -9.88 9.18
CA TYR A 71 -3.53 -8.45 8.87
C TYR A 71 -3.28 -8.25 7.37
N SER A 72 -4.17 -7.50 6.74
CA SER A 72 -4.13 -7.17 5.31
C SER A 72 -3.91 -5.68 5.11
N PHE A 73 -2.94 -5.33 4.28
CA PHE A 73 -2.65 -3.97 3.85
C PHE A 73 -2.79 -3.84 2.33
N VAL A 74 -3.56 -2.85 1.88
CA VAL A 74 -3.76 -2.56 0.46
C VAL A 74 -3.41 -1.09 0.19
N ASP A 75 -2.29 -0.86 -0.49
CA ASP A 75 -1.87 0.47 -0.95
C ASP A 75 -2.59 0.81 -2.26
N VAL A 76 -3.31 1.93 -2.30
CA VAL A 76 -4.13 2.32 -3.46
C VAL A 76 -3.69 3.66 -4.01
N PHE A 77 -3.20 3.64 -5.25
CA PHE A 77 -2.82 4.86 -5.95
C PHE A 77 -4.09 5.55 -6.46
N SER A 78 -4.36 6.74 -5.92
CA SER A 78 -5.52 7.57 -6.24
C SER A 78 -5.07 8.98 -6.62
N ASN A 79 -5.78 9.60 -7.56
CA ASN A 79 -5.51 10.96 -8.02
C ASN A 79 -6.00 12.02 -7.01
N CYS A 80 -5.28 13.13 -6.94
CA CYS A 80 -5.67 14.36 -6.22
C CYS A 80 -5.27 15.55 -7.08
N HIS A 81 -6.01 15.71 -8.18
CA HIS A 81 -5.68 16.65 -9.25
C HIS A 81 -5.80 18.12 -8.80
N ILE A 82 -6.63 18.42 -7.79
CA ILE A 82 -6.80 19.77 -7.23
C ILE A 82 -5.59 20.24 -6.42
N ASN A 83 -5.10 19.40 -5.49
CA ASN A 83 -4.06 19.80 -4.53
C ASN A 83 -2.65 19.43 -5.00
N LEU A 84 -2.42 18.20 -5.49
CA LEU A 84 -1.12 17.81 -6.02
C LEU A 84 -0.99 18.21 -7.48
N GLY A 85 -1.96 17.79 -8.32
CA GLY A 85 -1.88 17.89 -9.76
C GLY A 85 -1.71 19.33 -10.27
N ARG A 86 -2.65 20.21 -9.93
CA ARG A 86 -2.67 21.63 -10.34
C ARG A 86 -1.40 22.37 -9.94
N LYS A 87 -0.82 22.04 -8.79
CA LYS A 87 0.42 22.66 -8.27
C LYS A 87 1.69 22.11 -8.93
N ASN A 88 1.61 20.95 -9.58
CA ASN A 88 2.75 20.23 -10.16
C ASN A 88 2.56 19.94 -11.66
N LYS A 89 1.91 20.87 -12.40
CA LYS A 89 1.72 20.81 -13.86
C LYS A 89 0.93 19.59 -14.36
N MET A 90 0.05 19.02 -13.52
CA MET A 90 -0.84 17.89 -13.81
C MET A 90 -2.27 18.20 -13.34
N GLY A 91 -2.78 19.38 -13.66
CA GLY A 91 -4.04 19.92 -13.11
C GLY A 91 -5.30 19.17 -13.54
N GLU A 92 -5.30 18.61 -14.75
CA GLU A 92 -6.41 17.82 -15.26
C GLU A 92 -6.48 16.45 -14.60
N ALA A 93 -7.68 15.97 -14.32
CA ALA A 93 -7.90 14.67 -13.70
C ALA A 93 -7.26 13.54 -14.51
N VAL A 94 -7.43 13.57 -15.85
CA VAL A 94 -6.88 12.56 -16.77
C VAL A 94 -5.35 12.60 -16.78
N ALA A 95 -4.74 13.79 -16.84
CA ALA A 95 -3.29 13.93 -16.82
C ALA A 95 -2.65 13.31 -15.56
N MET A 96 -3.30 13.49 -14.39
CA MET A 96 -2.83 12.86 -13.16
C MET A 96 -3.04 11.34 -13.15
N LEU A 97 -4.12 10.83 -13.74
CA LEU A 97 -4.33 9.39 -13.89
C LEU A 97 -3.28 8.77 -14.84
N ASP A 98 -2.94 9.44 -15.94
CA ASP A 98 -1.86 8.98 -16.84
C ASP A 98 -0.50 8.99 -16.14
N TRP A 99 -0.22 10.01 -15.31
CA TRP A 99 0.98 10.03 -14.49
C TRP A 99 1.03 8.85 -13.51
N ILE A 100 -0.09 8.51 -12.87
CA ILE A 100 -0.19 7.32 -12.01
C ILE A 100 0.02 6.04 -12.83
N LYS A 101 -0.65 5.92 -13.99
CA LYS A 101 -0.56 4.76 -14.89
C LYS A 101 0.89 4.47 -15.28
N ASN A 102 1.65 5.52 -15.57
CA ASN A 102 3.06 5.40 -15.94
C ASN A 102 3.98 5.07 -14.77
N ARG A 103 3.50 5.06 -13.52
CA ARG A 103 4.28 4.70 -12.33
C ARG A 103 3.91 3.32 -11.78
N VAL A 104 2.88 2.68 -12.30
CA VAL A 104 2.47 1.35 -11.85
C VAL A 104 2.74 0.30 -12.92
N VAL A 105 3.05 -0.91 -12.49
CA VAL A 105 3.30 -2.04 -13.38
C VAL A 105 2.93 -3.34 -12.67
N ASP A 106 2.44 -4.33 -13.40
CA ASP A 106 2.15 -5.64 -12.83
C ASP A 106 3.39 -6.25 -12.16
N LYS A 107 3.21 -6.89 -11.00
CA LYS A 107 4.29 -7.51 -10.22
C LYS A 107 5.19 -8.40 -11.06
N ALA A 108 4.63 -9.28 -11.90
CA ALA A 108 5.43 -10.22 -12.68
C ALA A 108 6.35 -9.48 -13.67
N LYS A 109 5.83 -8.42 -14.28
CA LYS A 109 6.63 -7.56 -15.18
C LYS A 109 7.66 -6.76 -14.40
N PHE A 110 7.31 -6.21 -13.24
CA PHE A 110 8.24 -5.47 -12.37
C PHE A 110 9.43 -6.33 -11.94
N GLU A 111 9.19 -7.59 -11.59
CA GLU A 111 10.23 -8.53 -11.19
C GLU A 111 11.18 -8.93 -12.32
N SER A 112 10.74 -8.81 -13.58
CA SER A 112 11.58 -9.05 -14.77
C SER A 112 12.33 -7.81 -15.29
N MET A 113 11.96 -6.61 -14.84
CA MET A 113 12.61 -5.36 -15.26
C MET A 113 14.02 -5.24 -14.67
N ASP A 114 14.89 -4.49 -15.35
CA ASP A 114 16.19 -4.14 -14.78
C ASP A 114 16.04 -3.08 -13.66
N PHE A 115 17.14 -2.79 -12.96
CA PHE A 115 17.12 -1.85 -11.84
C PHE A 115 16.78 -0.40 -12.25
N GLU A 116 17.24 0.04 -13.43
CA GLU A 116 17.01 1.40 -13.90
C GLU A 116 15.56 1.58 -14.38
N GLU A 117 14.98 0.57 -15.01
CA GLU A 117 13.58 0.53 -15.43
C GLU A 117 12.60 0.52 -14.25
N ARG A 118 13.01 -0.06 -13.12
CA ARG A 118 12.21 -0.06 -11.88
C ARG A 118 12.19 1.31 -11.21
N LYS A 119 13.12 2.21 -11.54
CA LYS A 119 13.15 3.54 -10.96
C LYS A 119 11.82 4.25 -11.21
N ASP A 120 11.22 4.78 -10.15
CA ASP A 120 9.90 5.43 -10.19
C ASP A 120 8.70 4.53 -10.58
N LYS A 121 8.89 3.21 -10.63
CA LYS A 121 7.82 2.23 -10.86
C LYS A 121 7.46 1.51 -9.57
N PHE A 122 6.20 1.10 -9.46
CA PHE A 122 5.64 0.39 -8.32
C PHE A 122 4.90 -0.87 -8.79
N PRO A 123 5.19 -2.04 -8.23
CA PRO A 123 4.50 -3.28 -8.59
C PRO A 123 3.05 -3.25 -8.09
N THR A 124 2.11 -3.71 -8.90
CA THR A 124 0.69 -3.90 -8.54
C THR A 124 0.33 -5.38 -8.48
N GLY A 125 -0.74 -5.69 -7.75
CA GLY A 125 -1.16 -7.05 -7.44
C GLY A 125 -0.91 -7.41 -5.98
N ILE A 126 -0.94 -8.72 -5.69
CA ILE A 126 -0.58 -9.25 -4.37
C ILE A 126 0.94 -9.34 -4.31
N LEU A 127 1.55 -8.52 -3.45
CA LEU A 127 2.99 -8.40 -3.31
C LEU A 127 3.53 -9.41 -2.31
N HIS A 128 2.79 -9.67 -1.24
CA HIS A 128 3.11 -10.65 -0.22
C HIS A 128 1.82 -11.27 0.34
N GLU A 129 1.84 -12.57 0.56
CA GLU A 129 0.78 -13.33 1.21
C GLU A 129 1.43 -14.48 1.98
N ASP A 130 1.16 -14.56 3.29
CA ASP A 130 1.64 -15.57 4.21
C ASP A 130 0.45 -16.08 5.05
N ASN A 131 0.08 -17.34 4.81
CA ASN A 131 -1.00 -18.03 5.52
C ASN A 131 -0.49 -18.95 6.64
N SER A 132 0.81 -18.91 6.94
CA SER A 132 1.43 -19.78 7.95
C SER A 132 1.26 -19.28 9.39
N GLN A 133 0.94 -17.99 9.56
CA GLN A 133 0.77 -17.37 10.86
C GLN A 133 -0.71 -17.30 11.25
N PRO A 134 -1.06 -17.64 12.50
CA PRO A 134 -2.43 -17.49 12.96
C PRO A 134 -2.83 -16.03 13.09
N GLU A 135 -4.06 -15.71 12.69
CA GLU A 135 -4.67 -14.42 12.96
C GLU A 135 -4.83 -14.18 14.48
N TYR A 136 -4.67 -12.93 14.92
CA TYR A 136 -4.60 -12.58 16.33
C TYR A 136 -5.85 -12.97 17.13
N CYS A 137 -7.05 -12.70 16.62
CA CYS A 137 -8.30 -13.08 17.29
C CYS A 137 -8.41 -14.60 17.42
N ARG A 138 -8.08 -15.37 16.37
CA ARG A 138 -8.01 -16.84 16.43
C ARG A 138 -7.00 -17.31 17.48
N ALA A 139 -5.81 -16.71 17.52
CA ALA A 139 -4.79 -17.04 18.52
C ALA A 139 -5.25 -16.69 19.94
N TYR A 140 -5.97 -15.58 20.12
CA TYR A 140 -6.49 -15.15 21.40
C TYR A 140 -7.67 -16.00 21.87
N GLU A 141 -8.50 -16.53 20.97
CA GLU A 141 -9.52 -17.52 21.30
C GLU A 141 -8.93 -18.78 21.92
N GLU A 142 -7.76 -19.21 21.44
CA GLU A 142 -7.04 -20.33 22.05
C GLU A 142 -6.56 -20.00 23.47
N VAL A 143 -6.09 -18.77 23.71
CA VAL A 143 -5.78 -18.32 25.08
C VAL A 143 -7.01 -18.42 25.98
N ARG A 144 -8.19 -17.99 25.49
CA ARG A 144 -9.45 -18.09 26.24
C ARG A 144 -9.84 -19.55 26.51
N ARG A 145 -9.63 -20.45 25.56
CA ARG A 145 -9.92 -21.89 25.70
C ARG A 145 -8.97 -22.53 26.71
N ALA A 146 -7.67 -22.32 26.56
CA ALA A 146 -6.65 -22.84 27.47
C ALA A 146 -6.89 -22.39 28.92
N ALA A 147 -7.29 -21.13 29.12
CA ALA A 147 -7.65 -20.61 30.44
C ALA A 147 -8.87 -21.31 31.07
N LYS A 148 -9.92 -21.62 30.29
CA LYS A 148 -11.09 -22.38 30.76
C LYS A 148 -10.73 -23.81 31.13
N GLU A 149 -9.87 -24.44 30.35
CA GLU A 149 -9.46 -25.83 30.49
C GLU A 149 -8.30 -26.02 31.49
N LYS A 150 -7.78 -24.93 32.07
CA LYS A 150 -6.62 -24.92 32.99
C LYS A 150 -5.39 -25.62 32.40
N ARG A 151 -5.12 -25.39 31.11
CA ARG A 151 -3.92 -25.87 30.41
C ARG A 151 -3.13 -24.72 29.80
N MET A 152 -1.92 -25.00 29.34
CA MET A 152 -1.15 -24.06 28.54
C MET A 152 -1.71 -23.97 27.11
N VAL A 153 -1.44 -22.83 26.46
CA VAL A 153 -1.78 -22.57 25.06
C VAL A 153 -1.12 -23.62 24.16
N ASP A 154 -1.89 -24.22 23.26
CA ASP A 154 -1.37 -25.10 22.21
C ASP A 154 -1.32 -24.34 20.88
N LEU A 155 -0.15 -23.80 20.56
CA LEU A 155 0.09 -23.08 19.31
C LEU A 155 0.15 -24.02 18.09
N GLY A 156 0.32 -25.33 18.29
CA GLY A 156 0.30 -26.32 17.21
C GLY A 156 -1.09 -26.45 16.59
N ALA A 157 -2.15 -26.28 17.39
CA ALA A 157 -3.54 -26.29 16.96
C ALA A 157 -3.99 -25.01 16.21
N LEU A 158 -3.14 -23.97 16.18
CA LEU A 158 -3.43 -22.69 15.52
C LEU A 158 -2.85 -22.59 14.10
N LYS A 159 -1.95 -23.50 13.74
CA LYS A 159 -1.42 -23.62 12.38
C LYS A 159 -2.49 -24.10 11.39
#